data_AF-A0A1V4SH90-F1
#
_entry.id   AF-A0A1V4SH90-F1
#
_cell.length_a   1.000
_cell.length_b   1.000
_cell.length_c   1.000
_cell.angle_alpha   90.00
_cell.angle_beta   90.00
_cell.angle_gamma   90.00
#
_symmetry.space_group_name_H-M   'P 1'
#
loop_
_entity.id
_entity.type
_entity.pdbx_description
1 polymer ?
#
loop_
_entity_poly.entity_id
_entity_poly.type
_entity_poly.pdbx_seq_one_letter_code
_entity_poly.pdbx_strand_id
1 'polypeptide(L)'
;MIRFNHRDIPALTLSDYIPSRHFRTILPELREIPRGIREISVVIEFSKDSTFFRTVLPAFYSGMMYIYGYVHDNDRLREIFQEEMAEEYPGRRIGLFDWQEEFLLVFENGSRTCDKRYVVSVEEVWNLLRNCYHPTEV
;
A
#
# COMPACT_ATOMS: atom_id res chain seq x y z
N MET A 1 16.83 11.84 -11.38
CA MET A 1 15.44 11.33 -11.32
C MET A 1 15.33 10.26 -12.41
N ILE A 2 15.45 8.98 -12.05
CA ILE A 2 15.40 7.88 -13.01
C ILE A 2 13.94 7.75 -13.47
N ARG A 3 13.68 7.99 -14.75
CA ARG A 3 12.37 7.74 -15.36
C ARG A 3 12.32 6.25 -15.70
N PHE A 4 11.62 5.47 -14.89
CA PHE A 4 11.32 4.08 -15.23
C PHE A 4 10.32 4.06 -16.38
N ASN A 5 10.55 3.20 -17.37
CA ASN A 5 9.61 2.98 -18.44
C ASN A 5 8.59 1.94 -17.96
N HIS A 6 7.29 2.23 -18.07
CA HIS A 6 6.20 1.37 -17.55
C HIS A 6 6.30 -0.09 -18.02
N ARG A 7 6.91 -0.34 -19.19
CA ARG A 7 6.92 -1.65 -19.85
C ARG A 7 7.81 -2.72 -19.20
N ASP A 8 8.70 -2.34 -18.28
CA ASP A 8 9.68 -3.27 -17.70
C ASP A 8 9.33 -3.73 -16.28
N ILE A 9 8.20 -3.25 -15.72
CA ILE A 9 7.79 -3.58 -14.36
C ILE A 9 6.82 -4.78 -14.41
N PRO A 10 7.10 -5.89 -13.70
CA PRO A 10 6.24 -7.07 -13.72
C PRO A 10 4.90 -6.80 -13.03
N ALA A 11 3.84 -7.42 -13.55
CA ALA A 11 2.54 -7.43 -12.89
C ALA A 11 2.51 -8.39 -11.69
N LEU A 12 1.67 -8.08 -10.72
CA LEU A 12 1.47 -8.87 -9.50
C LEU A 12 -0.01 -8.86 -9.12
N THR A 13 -0.50 -9.95 -8.55
CA THR A 13 -1.86 -10.02 -7.99
C THR A 13 -1.84 -9.48 -6.55
N LEU A 14 -2.46 -8.32 -6.32
CA LEU A 14 -2.38 -7.59 -5.06
C LEU A 14 -2.93 -8.40 -3.88
N SER A 15 -4.02 -9.15 -4.09
CA SER A 15 -4.72 -9.89 -3.04
C SER A 15 -3.92 -11.06 -2.46
N ASP A 16 -2.89 -11.54 -3.17
CA ASP A 16 -1.96 -12.55 -2.65
C ASP A 16 -1.05 -11.99 -1.54
N TYR A 17 -0.82 -10.68 -1.56
CA TYR A 17 0.09 -9.98 -0.64
C TYR A 17 -0.67 -9.10 0.36
N ILE A 18 -1.70 -8.39 -0.09
CA ILE A 18 -2.54 -7.49 0.71
C ILE A 18 -4.01 -7.93 0.58
N PRO A 19 -4.41 -9.05 1.20
CA PRO A 19 -5.81 -9.46 1.21
C PRO A 19 -6.64 -8.49 2.05
N SER A 20 -7.79 -8.06 1.54
CA SER A 20 -8.64 -7.03 2.18
C SER A 20 -9.03 -7.37 3.63
N ARG A 21 -9.31 -8.64 3.91
CA ARG A 21 -9.64 -9.13 5.26
C ARG A 21 -8.50 -8.99 6.29
N HIS A 22 -7.26 -8.79 5.83
CA HIS A 22 -6.10 -8.59 6.70
C HIS A 22 -5.54 -7.18 6.60
N PHE A 23 -6.21 -6.30 5.84
CA PHE A 23 -5.85 -4.91 5.67
C PHE A 23 -6.82 -4.03 6.43
N ARG A 24 -6.29 -3.02 7.12
CA ARG A 24 -7.08 -1.96 7.73
C ARG A 24 -6.49 -0.60 7.38
N THR A 25 -7.33 0.37 7.10
CA THR A 25 -6.89 1.76 7.02
C THR A 25 -6.82 2.38 8.42
N ILE A 26 -6.09 3.48 8.54
CA ILE A 26 -6.01 4.27 9.77
C ILE A 26 -6.26 5.74 9.46
N LEU A 27 -6.62 6.49 10.50
CA LEU A 27 -6.66 7.94 10.40
C LEU A 27 -5.23 8.50 10.33
N PRO A 28 -4.98 9.60 9.60
CA PRO A 28 -3.64 10.18 9.44
C PRO A 28 -2.93 10.48 10.77
N GLU A 29 -3.68 10.85 11.80
CA GLU A 29 -3.18 11.20 13.14
C GLU A 29 -2.62 9.97 13.87
N LEU A 30 -3.07 8.77 13.49
CA LEU A 30 -2.65 7.51 14.12
C LEU A 30 -1.40 6.92 13.46
N ARG A 31 -0.85 7.55 12.41
CA ARG A 31 0.30 7.01 11.67
C ARG A 31 1.59 6.88 12.50
N GLU A 32 1.72 7.72 13.53
CA GLU A 32 2.88 7.72 14.43
C GLU A 32 2.71 6.73 15.58
N ILE A 33 1.53 6.11 15.72
CA ILE A 33 1.28 5.11 16.74
C ILE A 33 1.97 3.80 16.33
N PRO A 34 2.67 3.12 17.26
CA PRO A 34 3.29 1.84 16.97
C PRO A 34 2.32 0.84 16.36
N ARG A 35 2.74 0.24 15.25
CA ARG A 35 2.02 -0.87 14.59
C ARG A 35 2.04 -2.13 15.46
N GLY A 36 1.08 -3.03 15.24
CA GLY A 36 1.11 -4.36 15.84
C GLY A 36 2.37 -5.14 15.40
N ILE A 37 2.82 -6.09 16.24
CA ILE A 37 4.07 -6.86 16.02
C ILE A 37 4.12 -7.54 14.64
N ARG A 38 2.95 -7.94 14.09
CA ARG A 38 2.83 -8.61 12.79
C ARG A 38 2.24 -7.72 11.70
N GLU A 39 2.20 -6.41 11.92
CA GLU A 39 1.67 -5.46 10.95
C GLU A 39 2.80 -4.81 10.16
N ILE A 40 2.57 -4.64 8.86
CA ILE A 40 3.44 -3.89 7.96
C ILE A 40 2.70 -2.64 7.52
N SER A 41 3.37 -1.49 7.60
CA SER A 41 2.81 -0.21 7.16
C SER A 41 2.55 -0.21 5.66
N VAL A 42 1.37 0.27 5.26
CA VAL A 42 0.98 0.48 3.87
C VAL A 42 0.62 1.94 3.67
N VAL A 43 1.09 2.54 2.58
CA VAL A 43 0.74 3.90 2.16
C VAL A 43 0.20 3.83 0.74
N ILE A 44 -1.02 4.34 0.54
CA ILE A 44 -1.62 4.49 -0.79
C ILE A 44 -1.63 5.98 -1.11
N GLU A 45 -0.96 6.37 -2.18
CA GLU A 45 -0.90 7.74 -2.68
C GLU A 45 -1.72 7.84 -3.96
N PHE A 46 -2.74 8.69 -3.95
CA PHE A 46 -3.59 8.96 -5.10
C PHE A 46 -3.08 10.13 -5.91
N SER A 47 -3.24 10.02 -7.23
CA SER A 47 -3.07 11.16 -8.12
C SER A 47 -4.17 12.20 -7.84
N LYS A 48 -3.92 13.47 -8.13
CA LYS A 48 -4.91 14.54 -7.93
C LYS A 48 -6.19 14.31 -8.75
N ASP A 49 -6.09 13.61 -9.86
CA ASP A 49 -7.18 13.35 -10.80
C ASP A 49 -7.96 12.05 -10.48
N SER A 50 -7.52 11.31 -9.46
CA SER A 50 -8.07 10.00 -9.08
C SER A 50 -9.36 10.11 -8.26
N THR A 51 -10.40 10.62 -8.91
CA THR A 51 -11.72 10.86 -8.31
C THR A 51 -12.50 9.57 -8.01
N PHE A 52 -12.18 8.47 -8.68
CA PHE A 52 -12.88 7.18 -8.57
C PHE A 52 -12.87 6.59 -7.15
N PHE A 53 -11.75 6.67 -6.44
CA PHE A 53 -11.60 6.08 -5.11
C PHE A 53 -12.41 6.80 -4.03
N ARG A 54 -12.83 8.04 -4.28
CA ARG A 54 -13.67 8.81 -3.34
C ARG A 54 -15.03 8.17 -3.10
N THR A 55 -15.48 7.30 -3.99
CA THR A 55 -16.80 6.64 -3.91
C THR A 55 -16.86 5.47 -2.91
N VAL A 56 -15.70 4.90 -2.57
CA VAL A 56 -15.61 3.71 -1.68
C VAL A 56 -15.00 4.01 -0.33
N LEU A 57 -14.31 5.14 -0.19
CA LEU A 57 -13.70 5.54 1.06
C LEU A 57 -14.71 6.23 1.99
N PRO A 58 -14.60 6.04 3.30
CA PRO A 58 -15.34 6.84 4.28
C PRO A 58 -15.19 8.35 4.09
N ALA A 59 -16.22 9.10 4.49
CA ALA A 59 -16.29 10.56 4.28
C ALA A 59 -15.12 11.33 4.90
N PHE A 60 -14.58 10.87 6.02
CA PHE A 60 -13.41 11.47 6.65
C PHE A 60 -12.12 11.36 5.83
N TYR A 61 -12.06 10.50 4.80
CA TYR A 61 -10.96 10.48 3.83
C TYR A 61 -11.18 11.45 2.65
N SER A 62 -12.29 12.20 2.63
CA SER A 62 -12.61 13.11 1.53
C SER A 62 -11.51 14.15 1.34
N GLY A 63 -11.03 14.27 0.09
CA GLY A 63 -9.97 15.21 -0.29
C GLY A 63 -8.55 14.79 0.13
N MET A 64 -8.37 13.64 0.79
CA MET A 64 -7.04 13.15 1.13
C MET A 64 -6.34 12.56 -0.09
N MET A 65 -5.07 12.93 -0.27
CA MET A 65 -4.19 12.33 -1.29
C MET A 65 -3.51 11.04 -0.81
N TYR A 66 -3.57 10.76 0.50
CA TYR A 66 -2.87 9.63 1.11
C TYR A 66 -3.83 8.86 2.00
N ILE A 67 -3.82 7.54 1.86
CA ILE A 67 -4.44 6.60 2.79
C ILE A 67 -3.33 5.81 3.45
N TYR A 68 -3.38 5.79 4.77
CA TYR A 68 -2.47 5.00 5.59
C TYR A 68 -3.19 3.76 6.06
N GLY A 69 -2.47 2.66 6.19
CA GLY A 69 -3.02 1.43 6.70
C GLY A 69 -1.96 0.45 7.16
N TYR A 70 -2.43 -0.69 7.62
CA TYR A 70 -1.60 -1.80 8.04
C TYR A 70 -2.15 -3.08 7.45
N VAL A 71 -1.24 -3.94 6.98
CA VAL A 71 -1.55 -5.30 6.57
C VAL A 71 -0.89 -6.29 7.53
N HIS A 72 -1.61 -7.36 7.91
CA HIS A 72 -0.99 -8.47 8.62
C HIS A 72 -0.06 -9.25 7.70
N ASP A 73 1.15 -9.53 8.19
CA ASP A 73 2.14 -10.34 7.51
C ASP A 73 1.60 -11.75 7.18
N ASN A 74 1.98 -12.25 6.01
CA ASN A 74 1.58 -13.53 5.45
C ASN A 74 2.76 -14.16 4.70
N ASP A 75 2.62 -15.42 4.26
CA ASP A 75 3.74 -16.16 3.68
C ASP A 75 4.32 -15.47 2.43
N ARG A 76 3.48 -14.83 1.60
CA ARG A 76 3.94 -14.04 0.43
C ARG A 76 4.72 -12.79 0.81
N LEU A 77 4.28 -12.09 1.86
CA LEU A 77 5.01 -10.92 2.37
C LEU A 77 6.34 -11.34 3.01
N ARG A 78 6.41 -12.48 3.71
CA ARG A 78 7.67 -13.02 4.23
C ARG A 78 8.65 -13.38 3.12
N GLU A 79 8.18 -13.99 2.04
CA GLU A 79 9.00 -14.27 0.84
C GLU A 79 9.55 -12.97 0.20
N ILE A 80 8.77 -11.88 0.23
CA ILE A 80 9.23 -10.58 -0.26
C ILE A 80 10.29 -9.98 0.66
N PHE A 81 10.03 -9.99 1.97
CA PHE A 81 10.85 -9.38 3.01
C PHE A 81 11.84 -10.37 3.66
N GLN A 82 12.59 -11.08 2.82
CA GLN A 82 13.69 -11.96 3.22
C GLN A 82 15.04 -11.43 2.72
N GLU A 83 16.14 -12.04 3.18
CA GLU A 83 17.51 -11.67 2.77
C GLU A 83 17.80 -10.17 2.99
N GLU A 84 18.23 -9.44 1.96
CA GLU A 84 18.49 -7.99 2.04
C GLU A 84 17.25 -7.17 2.41
N MET A 85 16.05 -7.69 2.15
CA MET A 85 14.78 -7.08 2.54
C MET A 85 14.34 -7.45 3.97
N ALA A 86 15.03 -8.39 4.63
CA ALA A 86 14.72 -8.78 6.01
C ALA A 86 15.14 -7.70 7.02
N GLU A 87 16.15 -6.90 6.69
CA GLU A 87 16.61 -5.80 7.53
C GLU A 87 15.49 -4.75 7.70
N GLU A 88 15.12 -4.48 8.95
CA GLU A 88 14.11 -3.46 9.28
C GLU A 88 14.77 -2.08 9.44
N TYR A 89 14.86 -1.34 8.34
CA TYR A 89 15.25 0.07 8.41
C TYR A 89 14.06 0.99 8.72
N PRO A 90 14.31 2.16 9.33
CA PRO A 90 13.34 3.23 9.36
C PRO A 90 12.80 3.51 7.95
N GLY A 91 11.48 3.48 7.80
CA GLY A 91 10.82 3.66 6.50
C GLY A 91 10.46 2.38 5.76
N ARG A 92 10.70 1.18 6.32
CA ARG A 92 10.12 -0.07 5.78
C ARG A 92 8.60 0.03 5.68
N ARG A 93 8.06 -0.14 4.48
CA ARG A 93 6.63 -0.07 4.18
C ARG A 93 6.31 -0.67 2.82
N ILE A 94 5.01 -0.76 2.54
CA ILE A 94 4.48 -1.06 1.22
C ILE A 94 3.84 0.22 0.68
N GLY A 95 4.29 0.69 -0.48
CA GLY A 95 3.75 1.86 -1.17
C GLY A 95 2.89 1.44 -2.37
N LEU A 96 1.72 2.05 -2.52
CA LEU A 96 0.86 1.96 -3.70
C LEU A 96 0.72 3.38 -4.27
N PHE A 97 1.31 3.62 -5.43
CA PHE A 97 1.33 4.95 -6.07
C PHE A 97 0.49 4.93 -7.32
N ASP A 98 -0.52 5.78 -7.37
CA ASP A 98 -1.46 5.87 -8.47
C ASP A 98 -0.79 6.48 -9.73
N TRP A 99 -0.76 5.69 -10.80
CA TRP A 99 -0.26 6.05 -12.13
C TRP A 99 -1.40 6.20 -13.15
N GLN A 100 -2.60 6.54 -12.68
CA GLN A 100 -3.85 6.73 -13.43
C GLN A 100 -4.43 5.42 -14.01
N GLU A 101 -3.69 4.73 -14.88
CA GLU A 101 -4.14 3.48 -15.52
C GLU A 101 -3.88 2.25 -14.65
N GLU A 102 -2.88 2.33 -13.77
CA GLU A 102 -2.41 1.27 -12.88
C GLU A 102 -1.84 1.87 -11.60
N PHE A 103 -1.48 1.03 -10.64
CA PHE A 103 -0.72 1.43 -9.45
C PHE A 103 0.68 0.82 -9.51
N LEU A 104 1.67 1.64 -9.22
CA LEU A 104 3.00 1.16 -8.86
C LEU A 104 2.96 0.65 -7.41
N LEU A 105 3.15 -0.65 -7.24
CA LEU A 105 3.39 -1.27 -5.94
C LEU A 105 4.90 -1.31 -5.66
N VAL A 106 5.30 -0.80 -4.51
CA VAL A 106 6.70 -0.81 -4.06
C VAL A 106 6.78 -1.45 -2.68
N PHE A 107 7.60 -2.49 -2.56
CA PHE A 107 8.02 -3.01 -1.27
C PHE A 107 9.35 -2.33 -0.91
N GLU A 108 9.34 -1.50 0.14
CA GLU A 108 10.50 -0.73 0.59
C GLU A 108 11.04 -1.36 1.87
N ASN A 109 12.33 -1.69 1.91
CA ASN A 109 13.00 -2.10 3.15
C ASN A 109 13.44 -0.91 4.01
N GLY A 110 13.42 0.31 3.44
CA GLY A 110 13.83 1.58 4.08
C GLY A 110 15.26 2.04 3.72
N SER A 111 16.11 1.19 3.12
CA SER A 111 17.46 1.58 2.67
C SER A 111 17.47 2.20 1.26
N ARG A 112 16.40 2.05 0.48
CA ARG A 112 16.26 2.46 -0.94
C ARG A 112 17.21 1.75 -1.90
N THR A 113 17.92 0.72 -1.45
CA THR A 113 18.92 0.01 -2.28
C THR A 113 18.39 -1.30 -2.86
N CYS A 114 17.35 -1.90 -2.28
CA CYS A 114 16.82 -3.20 -2.72
C CYS A 114 15.29 -3.25 -2.87
N ASP A 115 14.62 -2.10 -3.04
CA ASP A 115 13.16 -2.06 -3.18
C ASP A 115 12.67 -2.92 -4.36
N LYS A 116 11.61 -3.70 -4.14
CA LYS A 116 10.94 -4.48 -5.20
C LYS A 116 9.73 -3.72 -5.74
N ARG A 117 9.54 -3.74 -7.06
CA ARG A 117 8.52 -2.95 -7.76
C ARG A 117 7.67 -3.83 -8.66
N TYR A 118 6.36 -3.57 -8.65
CA TYR A 118 5.37 -4.28 -9.45
C TYR A 118 4.29 -3.31 -9.92
N VAL A 119 3.54 -3.71 -10.94
CA VAL A 119 2.29 -3.03 -11.32
C VAL A 119 1.10 -3.86 -10.85
N VAL A 120 0.07 -3.17 -10.35
CA VAL A 120 -1.21 -3.76 -9.97
C VAL A 120 -2.35 -2.95 -10.56
N SER A 121 -3.48 -3.58 -10.83
CA SER A 121 -4.60 -2.91 -11.49
C SER A 121 -5.34 -1.94 -10.55
N VAL A 122 -5.96 -0.91 -11.13
CA VAL A 122 -6.87 0.00 -10.40
C VAL A 122 -8.01 -0.77 -9.73
N GLU A 123 -8.53 -1.81 -10.40
CA GLU A 123 -9.62 -2.66 -9.88
C GLU A 123 -9.21 -3.40 -8.60
N GLU A 124 -7.97 -3.90 -8.53
CA GLU A 124 -7.47 -4.57 -7.32
C GLU A 124 -7.36 -3.63 -6.13
N VAL A 125 -6.84 -2.41 -6.34
CA VAL A 125 -6.76 -1.38 -5.28
C VAL A 125 -8.16 -0.94 -4.86
N TRP A 126 -9.08 -0.82 -5.80
CA TRP A 126 -10.47 -0.49 -5.52
C TRP A 126 -11.16 -1.59 -4.70
N ASN A 127 -10.96 -2.85 -5.09
CA ASN A 127 -11.48 -4.01 -4.36
C ASN A 127 -10.87 -4.14 -2.96
N LEU A 128 -9.58 -3.81 -2.81
CA LEU A 128 -8.93 -3.74 -1.50
C LEU A 128 -9.65 -2.72 -0.61
N LEU A 129 -9.80 -1.48 -1.07
CA LEU A 129 -10.37 -0.40 -0.27
C LEU A 129 -11.84 -0.60 0.02
N ARG A 130 -12.63 -1.08 -0.95
CA ARG A 130 -14.06 -1.34 -0.74
C ARG A 130 -14.34 -2.41 0.33
N ASN A 131 -13.42 -3.35 0.52
CA ASN A 131 -13.66 -4.56 1.33
C ASN A 131 -12.72 -4.68 2.53
N CYS A 132 -11.89 -3.68 2.82
CA CYS A 132 -11.01 -3.69 3.99
C CYS A 132 -11.72 -3.11 5.22
N TYR A 133 -11.05 -3.20 6.36
CA TYR A 133 -11.54 -2.56 7.57
C TYR A 133 -11.17 -1.07 7.57
N HIS A 134 -12.19 -0.22 7.58
CA HIS A 134 -12.02 1.21 7.83
C HIS A 134 -12.30 1.52 9.30
N PRO A 135 -11.63 2.53 9.89
CA PRO A 135 -12.01 3.02 11.20
C PRO A 135 -13.43 3.60 11.12
N THR A 136 -14.22 3.40 12.16
CA THR A 136 -15.50 4.10 12.33
C THR A 136 -15.23 5.46 12.96
N GLU A 137 -15.93 6.49 12.50
CA GLU A 137 -16.00 7.76 13.26
C GLU A 137 -16.52 7.46 14.68
N VAL A 138 -15.85 7.98 15.69
CA VAL A 138 -16.28 7.93 17.10
C VAL A 138 -17.08 9.18 17.42
#